data_AF-A0A090X8I4-F1
#
_entry.id   AF-A0A090X8I4-F1
#
_cell.length_a   1.000
_cell.length_b   1.000
_cell.length_c   1.000
_cell.angle_alpha   90.00
_cell.angle_beta   90.00
_cell.angle_gamma   90.00
#
_symmetry.space_group_name_H-M   'P 1'
#
loop_
_entity.id
_entity.type
_entity.pdbx_description
1 polymer ?
#
loop_
_entity_poly.entity_id
_entity_poly.type
_entity_poly.pdbx_seq_one_letter_code
_entity_poly.pdbx_strand_id
1 'polypeptide(L)'
;IRGLWEGAYVSQFVRLFQRKFGFQSLTTQELEDALLDPESLVVPDICARLLRFLTRQATVLISNFEDSLSQLLQGRGEVTFARGPWRDLSPGDKLLTVKWLLDYAYEVEEEGLSEFLDDHFDADDLRGTRVGQDAFDNVYWYLEDLRLYRELCPKKPQRRREWDCVCLTVSDWQGFLKQFRKSSNPREKQLHTFLRAHLFPVVQARAQALECSERDRATENRWLLEREGEEVRRLASDMKCNG
;
A
#
# COMPACT_ATOMS: atom_id res chain seq x y z
N ILE A 1 -10.43 6.75 -4.79
CA ILE A 1 -9.45 5.88 -4.12
C ILE A 1 -8.02 6.22 -4.52
N ARG A 2 -7.68 6.28 -5.82
CA ARG A 2 -6.40 6.81 -6.27
C ARG A 2 -6.20 8.26 -5.79
N GLY A 3 -5.15 8.52 -5.03
CA GLY A 3 -4.83 9.85 -4.45
C GLY A 3 -5.39 10.12 -3.05
N LEU A 4 -6.07 9.15 -2.43
CA LEU A 4 -6.41 9.22 -1.00
C LEU A 4 -5.17 8.88 -0.16
N TRP A 5 -4.92 9.65 0.90
CA TRP A 5 -3.76 9.41 1.78
C TRP A 5 -3.91 8.08 2.53
N GLU A 6 -5.13 7.62 2.77
CA GLU A 6 -5.46 6.34 3.39
C GLU A 6 -4.89 5.16 2.60
N GLY A 7 -4.87 5.23 1.26
CA GLY A 7 -4.28 4.19 0.41
C GLY A 7 -2.77 4.07 0.61
N ALA A 8 -2.08 5.21 0.68
CA ALA A 8 -0.65 5.25 0.98
C ALA A 8 -0.37 4.75 2.41
N TYR A 9 -1.20 5.13 3.38
CA TYR A 9 -1.08 4.67 4.76
C TYR A 9 -1.23 3.15 4.89
N VAL A 10 -2.30 2.57 4.33
CA VAL A 10 -2.53 1.12 4.35
C VAL A 10 -1.41 0.37 3.64
N SER A 11 -1.01 0.83 2.45
CA SER A 11 0.10 0.23 1.69
C SER A 11 1.42 0.28 2.47
N GLN A 12 1.70 1.39 3.17
CA GLN A 12 2.91 1.50 4.00
C GLN A 12 2.89 0.50 5.17
N PHE A 13 1.78 0.40 5.89
CA PHE A 13 1.65 -0.54 6.99
C PHE A 13 1.89 -1.98 6.51
N VAL A 14 1.24 -2.37 5.40
CA VAL A 14 1.36 -3.71 4.84
C VAL A 14 2.82 -4.05 4.51
N ARG A 15 3.58 -3.08 3.97
CA ARG A 15 5.01 -3.27 3.70
C ARG A 15 5.84 -3.40 4.98
N LEU A 16 5.68 -2.49 5.93
CA LEU A 16 6.46 -2.48 7.18
C LEU A 16 6.25 -3.76 7.99
N PHE A 17 5.00 -4.25 8.07
CA PHE A 17 4.67 -5.42 8.86
C PHE A 17 4.49 -6.69 8.03
N GLN A 18 5.01 -6.71 6.79
CA GLN A 18 4.90 -7.85 5.89
C GLN A 18 5.42 -9.13 6.55
N ARG A 19 6.58 -9.06 7.23
CA ARG A 19 7.17 -10.22 7.92
C ARG A 19 6.41 -10.60 9.19
N LYS A 20 5.82 -9.65 9.91
CA LYS A 20 5.07 -9.89 11.16
C LYS A 20 3.75 -10.62 10.89
N PHE A 21 2.97 -10.15 9.91
CA PHE A 21 1.65 -10.68 9.59
C PHE A 21 1.62 -11.66 8.41
N GLY A 22 2.74 -11.80 7.70
CA GLY A 22 2.84 -12.61 6.49
C GLY A 22 2.10 -12.00 5.31
N PHE A 23 1.96 -10.67 5.22
CA PHE A 23 1.28 -10.05 4.09
C PHE A 23 1.96 -10.38 2.75
N GLN A 24 1.20 -10.32 1.66
CA GLN A 24 1.79 -10.27 0.33
C GLN A 24 2.54 -8.94 0.16
N SER A 25 3.69 -8.96 -0.52
CA SER A 25 4.37 -7.73 -0.90
C SER A 25 3.56 -7.06 -2.00
N LEU A 26 3.12 -5.83 -1.76
CA LEU A 26 2.30 -5.08 -2.70
C LEU A 26 2.59 -3.58 -2.63
N THR A 27 2.50 -2.94 -3.79
CA THR A 27 2.60 -1.50 -4.00
C THR A 27 1.26 -0.82 -3.71
N THR A 28 1.28 0.51 -3.57
CA THR A 28 0.05 1.28 -3.39
C THR A 28 -0.90 1.13 -4.59
N GLN A 29 -0.36 0.99 -5.80
CA GLN A 29 -1.18 0.74 -6.99
C GLN A 29 -1.86 -0.63 -6.93
N GLU A 30 -1.14 -1.70 -6.59
CA GLU A 30 -1.72 -3.04 -6.47
C GLU A 30 -2.82 -3.10 -5.39
N LEU A 31 -2.64 -2.39 -4.27
CA LEU A 31 -3.70 -2.22 -3.28
C LEU A 31 -4.94 -1.54 -3.86
N GLU A 32 -4.75 -0.43 -4.58
CA GLU A 32 -5.84 0.31 -5.20
C GLU A 32 -6.58 -0.53 -6.25
N ASP A 33 -5.86 -1.31 -7.03
CA ASP A 33 -6.44 -2.19 -8.06
C ASP A 33 -7.21 -3.35 -7.40
N ALA A 34 -6.69 -3.94 -6.33
CA ALA A 34 -7.39 -4.94 -5.53
C ALA A 34 -8.67 -4.39 -4.87
N LEU A 35 -8.67 -3.13 -4.43
CA LEU A 35 -9.86 -2.48 -3.84
C LEU A 35 -10.97 -2.23 -4.88
N LEU A 36 -10.59 -1.94 -6.13
CA LEU A 36 -11.53 -1.74 -7.24
C LEU A 36 -12.16 -3.04 -7.74
N ASP A 37 -11.51 -4.17 -7.45
CA ASP A 37 -11.88 -5.46 -8.00
C ASP A 37 -12.69 -6.32 -7.01
N PRO A 38 -13.95 -6.65 -7.31
CA PRO A 38 -14.81 -7.42 -6.41
C PRO A 38 -14.39 -8.90 -6.22
N GLU A 39 -13.57 -9.47 -7.11
CA GLU A 39 -13.10 -10.86 -6.94
C GLU A 39 -11.70 -10.95 -6.34
N SER A 40 -11.01 -9.84 -6.09
CA SER A 40 -9.68 -9.88 -5.49
C SER A 40 -9.75 -10.35 -4.04
N LEU A 41 -8.94 -11.35 -3.68
CA LEU A 41 -8.79 -11.82 -2.30
C LEU A 41 -7.64 -11.13 -1.55
N VAL A 42 -6.91 -10.21 -2.17
CA VAL A 42 -5.77 -9.50 -1.55
C VAL A 42 -6.22 -8.74 -0.31
N VAL A 43 -7.28 -7.93 -0.43
CA VAL A 43 -7.79 -7.14 0.71
C VAL A 43 -8.47 -8.02 1.76
N PRO A 44 -9.32 -9.01 1.39
CA PRO A 44 -9.79 -10.04 2.32
C PRO A 44 -8.67 -10.77 3.10
N ASP A 45 -7.55 -11.13 2.47
CA ASP A 45 -6.39 -11.75 3.14
C ASP A 45 -5.78 -10.82 4.19
N ILE A 46 -5.60 -9.53 3.86
CA ILE A 46 -5.12 -8.52 4.82
C ILE A 46 -6.07 -8.44 6.02
N CYS A 47 -7.38 -8.33 5.77
CA CYS A 47 -8.40 -8.29 6.82
C CYS A 47 -8.37 -9.55 7.69
N ALA A 48 -8.33 -10.74 7.09
CA ALA A 48 -8.31 -12.00 7.82
C ALA A 48 -7.08 -12.13 8.73
N ARG A 49 -5.89 -11.75 8.25
CA ARG A 49 -4.64 -11.75 9.04
C ARG A 49 -4.71 -10.79 10.22
N LEU A 50 -5.18 -9.55 10.00
CA LEU A 50 -5.35 -8.57 11.06
C LEU A 50 -6.37 -9.03 12.09
N LEU A 51 -7.51 -9.58 11.65
CA LEU A 51 -8.54 -10.10 12.54
C LEU A 51 -8.05 -11.32 13.33
N ARG A 52 -7.30 -12.24 12.74
CA ARG A 52 -6.65 -13.34 13.49
C ARG A 52 -5.77 -12.81 14.60
N PHE A 53 -4.98 -11.78 14.31
CA PHE A 53 -4.12 -11.13 15.30
C PHE A 53 -4.91 -10.43 16.41
N LEU A 54 -5.90 -9.61 16.05
CA LEU A 54 -6.71 -8.83 16.99
C LEU A 54 -7.61 -9.70 17.88
N THR A 55 -8.23 -10.74 17.30
CA THR A 55 -9.18 -11.61 17.99
C THR A 55 -8.50 -12.81 18.65
N ARG A 56 -7.24 -13.09 18.32
CA ARG A 56 -6.48 -14.30 18.70
C ARG A 56 -7.19 -15.60 18.32
N GLN A 57 -8.02 -15.57 17.27
CA GLN A 57 -8.75 -16.74 16.76
C GLN A 57 -8.14 -17.24 15.46
N ALA A 58 -7.52 -18.42 15.49
CA ALA A 58 -6.94 -19.05 14.30
C ALA A 58 -8.00 -19.48 13.24
N THR A 59 -9.28 -19.49 13.61
CA THR A 59 -10.41 -19.88 12.75
C THR A 59 -10.91 -18.77 11.84
N VAL A 60 -10.42 -17.54 12.01
CA VAL A 60 -10.70 -16.47 11.05
C VAL A 60 -9.90 -16.77 9.78
N LEU A 61 -10.57 -16.80 8.64
CA LEU A 61 -10.08 -17.16 7.31
C LEU A 61 -10.54 -16.12 6.29
N ILE A 62 -9.93 -16.12 5.10
CA ILE A 62 -10.37 -15.29 3.95
C ILE A 62 -11.86 -15.54 3.64
N SER A 63 -12.37 -16.75 3.85
CA SER A 63 -13.76 -17.09 3.52
C SER A 63 -14.80 -16.65 4.56
N ASN A 64 -14.39 -16.26 5.77
CA ASN A 64 -15.32 -15.91 6.86
C ASN A 64 -14.94 -14.63 7.62
N PHE A 65 -13.96 -13.86 7.14
CA PHE A 65 -13.49 -12.65 7.81
C PHE A 65 -14.61 -11.62 8.04
N GLU A 66 -15.64 -11.58 7.18
CA GLU A 66 -16.80 -10.68 7.32
C GLU A 66 -17.58 -10.92 8.62
N ASP A 67 -17.70 -12.18 9.04
CA ASP A 67 -18.38 -12.54 10.28
C ASP A 67 -17.57 -12.07 11.49
N SER A 68 -16.26 -12.32 11.48
CA SER A 68 -15.34 -11.89 12.54
C SER A 68 -15.22 -10.37 12.62
N LEU A 69 -15.19 -9.69 11.47
CA LEU A 69 -15.23 -8.23 11.38
C LEU A 69 -16.52 -7.70 11.99
N SER A 70 -17.67 -8.27 11.61
CA SER A 70 -18.98 -7.84 12.12
C SER A 70 -19.08 -8.01 13.63
N GLN A 71 -18.54 -9.11 14.18
CA GLN A 71 -18.46 -9.33 15.62
C GLN A 71 -17.57 -8.30 16.32
N LEU A 72 -16.40 -7.98 15.74
CA LEU A 72 -15.48 -6.98 16.31
C LEU A 72 -16.07 -5.56 16.31
N LEU A 73 -16.86 -5.23 15.29
CA LEU A 73 -17.54 -3.95 15.14
C LEU A 73 -18.84 -3.86 15.96
N GLN A 74 -19.34 -4.97 16.50
CA GLN A 74 -20.58 -4.98 17.27
C GLN A 74 -20.46 -4.05 18.49
N GLY A 75 -21.39 -3.11 18.63
CA GLY A 75 -21.37 -2.09 19.69
C GLY A 75 -20.54 -0.85 19.39
N ARG A 76 -19.82 -0.80 18.25
CA ARG A 76 -19.06 0.37 17.79
C ARG A 76 -19.87 1.19 16.80
N GLY A 77 -20.84 1.94 17.33
CA GLY A 77 -21.85 2.69 16.55
C GLY A 77 -21.31 3.77 15.59
N GLU A 78 -20.02 4.08 15.65
CA GLU A 78 -19.36 5.06 14.79
C GLU A 78 -18.98 4.51 13.40
N VAL A 79 -18.94 3.18 13.23
CA VAL A 79 -18.52 2.55 11.97
C VAL A 79 -19.70 2.46 11.00
N THR A 80 -19.63 3.26 9.92
CA THR A 80 -20.68 3.36 8.89
C THR A 80 -20.30 2.72 7.55
N PHE A 81 -19.00 2.55 7.29
CA PHE A 81 -18.46 2.07 6.02
C PHE A 81 -18.44 0.54 5.86
N ALA A 82 -18.51 -0.24 6.93
CA ALA A 82 -18.44 -1.71 6.87
C ALA A 82 -19.83 -2.39 6.92
N ARG A 83 -20.83 -1.85 6.22
CA ARG A 83 -22.22 -2.34 6.30
C ARG A 83 -22.61 -3.17 5.08
N GLY A 84 -22.94 -4.44 5.30
CA GLY A 84 -23.39 -5.37 4.26
C GLY A 84 -22.25 -6.25 3.72
N PRO A 85 -22.52 -7.05 2.67
CA PRO A 85 -21.54 -7.97 2.10
C PRO A 85 -20.34 -7.23 1.51
N TRP A 86 -19.13 -7.76 1.75
CA TRP A 86 -17.88 -7.15 1.31
C TRP A 86 -17.83 -6.85 -0.19
N ARG A 87 -18.38 -7.75 -1.01
CA ARG A 87 -18.39 -7.60 -2.47
C ARG A 87 -19.17 -6.37 -2.94
N ASP A 88 -20.16 -5.94 -2.15
CA ASP A 88 -21.06 -4.83 -2.49
C ASP A 88 -20.56 -3.48 -1.94
N LEU A 89 -19.54 -3.49 -1.09
CA LEU A 89 -18.96 -2.26 -0.53
C LEU A 89 -18.25 -1.43 -1.59
N SER A 90 -18.33 -0.10 -1.47
CA SER A 90 -17.57 0.78 -2.33
C SER A 90 -16.06 0.61 -2.08
N PRO A 91 -15.20 0.84 -3.09
CA PRO A 91 -13.75 0.78 -2.89
C PRO A 91 -13.24 1.70 -1.78
N GLY A 92 -13.93 2.83 -1.55
CA GLY A 92 -13.62 3.74 -0.44
C GLY A 92 -13.98 3.15 0.92
N ASP A 93 -15.15 2.52 1.02
CA ASP A 93 -15.59 1.86 2.25
C ASP A 93 -14.69 0.67 2.61
N LYS A 94 -14.29 -0.14 1.62
CA LYS A 94 -13.31 -1.21 1.80
C LYS A 94 -11.98 -0.67 2.36
N LEU A 95 -11.49 0.44 1.80
CA LEU A 95 -10.27 1.09 2.26
C LEU A 95 -10.39 1.60 3.70
N LEU A 96 -11.51 2.23 4.05
CA LEU A 96 -11.78 2.69 5.41
C LEU A 96 -11.88 1.53 6.41
N THR A 97 -12.46 0.39 6.01
CA THR A 97 -12.47 -0.83 6.83
C THR A 97 -11.06 -1.30 7.17
N VAL A 98 -10.19 -1.41 6.16
CA VAL A 98 -8.80 -1.85 6.40
C VAL A 98 -8.08 -0.83 7.29
N LYS A 99 -8.20 0.46 6.96
CA LYS A 99 -7.59 1.55 7.74
C LYS A 99 -8.01 1.49 9.21
N TRP A 100 -9.30 1.26 9.48
CA TRP A 100 -9.82 1.11 10.83
C TRP A 100 -9.22 -0.09 11.57
N LEU A 101 -9.09 -1.24 10.92
CA LEU A 101 -8.44 -2.42 11.51
C LEU A 101 -6.97 -2.14 11.86
N LEU A 102 -6.27 -1.37 11.04
CA LEU A 102 -4.89 -0.96 11.31
C LEU A 102 -4.79 -0.03 12.52
N ASP A 103 -5.63 1.00 12.59
CA ASP A 103 -5.63 1.90 13.75
C ASP A 103 -5.94 1.10 15.02
N TYR A 104 -6.93 0.21 14.96
CA TYR A 104 -7.30 -0.59 16.12
C TYR A 104 -6.20 -1.57 16.53
N ALA A 105 -5.43 -2.12 15.57
CA ALA A 105 -4.25 -2.92 15.88
C ALA A 105 -3.16 -2.10 16.58
N TYR A 106 -2.94 -0.85 16.17
CA TYR A 106 -2.06 0.06 16.89
C TYR A 106 -2.57 0.39 18.29
N GLU A 107 -3.87 0.67 18.45
CA GLU A 107 -4.45 1.00 19.75
C GLU A 107 -4.32 -0.14 20.77
N VAL A 108 -4.43 -1.40 20.32
CA VAL A 108 -4.41 -2.56 21.23
C VAL A 108 -2.99 -3.11 21.45
N GLU A 109 -2.12 -3.03 20.46
CA GLU A 109 -0.80 -3.68 20.46
C GLU A 109 0.34 -2.72 20.06
N GLU A 110 0.25 -1.45 20.50
CA GLU A 110 1.25 -0.41 20.19
C GLU A 110 2.67 -0.85 20.54
N GLU A 111 2.88 -1.40 21.75
CA GLU A 111 4.19 -1.84 22.23
C GLU A 111 4.75 -2.94 21.32
N GLY A 112 3.99 -4.01 21.06
CA GLY A 112 4.45 -5.14 20.25
C GLY A 112 4.61 -4.83 18.75
N LEU A 113 3.97 -3.77 18.24
CA LEU A 113 4.22 -3.24 16.90
C LEU A 113 5.46 -2.35 16.88
N SER A 114 5.67 -1.54 17.92
CA SER A 114 6.85 -0.68 18.04
C SER A 114 8.14 -1.49 18.22
N GLU A 115 8.16 -2.48 19.11
CA GLU A 115 9.30 -3.40 19.28
C GLU A 115 9.64 -4.13 17.98
N PHE A 116 8.62 -4.57 17.23
CA PHE A 116 8.86 -5.21 15.94
C PHE A 116 9.56 -4.26 14.96
N LEU A 117 9.14 -2.99 14.92
CA LEU A 117 9.78 -2.00 14.08
C LEU A 117 11.21 -1.73 14.56
N ASP A 118 11.49 -1.59 15.85
CA ASP A 118 12.85 -1.36 16.34
C ASP A 118 13.84 -2.43 15.86
N ASP A 119 13.40 -3.69 15.76
CA ASP A 119 14.22 -4.82 15.31
C ASP A 119 14.26 -5.02 13.79
N HIS A 120 13.22 -4.62 13.06
CA HIS A 120 13.02 -5.02 11.65
C HIS A 120 12.86 -3.85 10.68
N PHE A 121 12.80 -2.63 11.18
CA PHE A 121 12.63 -1.43 10.36
C PHE A 121 13.91 -1.09 9.59
N ASP A 122 13.76 -0.91 8.28
CA ASP A 122 14.78 -0.28 7.45
C ASP A 122 14.38 1.17 7.16
N ALA A 123 15.29 2.12 7.38
CA ALA A 123 15.06 3.52 7.03
C ALA A 123 14.87 3.71 5.52
N ASP A 124 15.38 2.78 4.71
CA ASP A 124 15.14 2.76 3.27
C ASP A 124 13.68 2.41 2.91
N ASP A 125 12.92 1.73 3.78
CA ASP A 125 11.49 1.42 3.58
C ASP A 125 10.58 2.67 3.64
N LEU A 126 11.08 3.78 4.16
CA LEU A 126 10.39 5.07 4.22
C LEU A 126 10.95 6.11 3.23
N ARG A 127 12.12 5.86 2.65
CA ARG A 127 12.80 6.88 1.85
C ARG A 127 12.28 6.91 0.43
N GLY A 128 11.39 7.88 0.18
CA GLY A 128 11.27 8.42 -1.17
C GLY A 128 12.65 8.85 -1.68
N THR A 129 13.04 8.38 -2.86
CA THR A 129 14.29 8.78 -3.49
C THR A 129 14.13 10.18 -4.05
N ARG A 130 14.96 11.12 -3.62
CA ARG A 130 15.04 12.45 -4.24
C ARG A 130 15.67 12.31 -5.62
N VAL A 131 14.89 12.50 -6.68
CA VAL A 131 15.34 12.26 -8.07
C VAL A 131 15.90 13.50 -8.75
N GLY A 132 15.60 14.70 -8.24
CA GLY A 132 16.25 15.93 -8.68
C GLY A 132 15.45 17.19 -8.38
N GLN A 133 15.78 18.27 -9.10
CA GLN A 133 15.21 19.60 -8.91
C GLN A 133 15.09 20.32 -10.26
N ASP A 134 14.08 21.18 -10.43
CA ASP A 134 13.92 22.01 -11.63
C ASP A 134 14.44 23.45 -11.47
N ALA A 135 14.21 24.30 -12.48
CA ALA A 135 14.62 25.70 -12.46
C ALA A 135 13.85 26.56 -11.43
N PHE A 136 12.70 26.10 -10.97
CA PHE A 136 11.84 26.79 -9.99
C PHE A 136 12.07 26.30 -8.57
N ASP A 137 13.17 25.57 -8.34
CA ASP A 137 13.55 24.96 -7.07
C ASP A 137 12.57 23.88 -6.57
N ASN A 138 11.64 23.40 -7.40
CA ASN A 138 10.77 22.30 -7.02
C ASN A 138 11.57 21.01 -6.95
N VAL A 139 11.35 20.21 -5.91
CA VAL A 139 12.07 18.96 -5.66
C VAL A 139 11.19 17.78 -6.07
N TYR A 140 11.79 16.83 -6.77
CA TYR A 140 11.10 15.64 -7.27
C TYR A 140 11.48 14.41 -6.46
N TRP A 141 10.46 13.60 -6.14
CA TRP A 141 10.55 12.45 -5.26
C TRP A 141 9.88 11.22 -5.91
N TYR A 142 10.56 10.08 -5.89
CA TYR A 142 10.03 8.79 -6.34
C TYR A 142 9.90 7.85 -5.14
N LEU A 143 8.69 7.35 -4.88
CA LEU A 143 8.35 6.57 -3.68
C LEU A 143 8.19 5.07 -3.98
N GLU A 144 8.79 4.60 -5.10
CA GLU A 144 8.73 3.21 -5.56
C GLU A 144 7.33 2.69 -5.94
N ASP A 145 6.32 3.55 -5.90
CA ASP A 145 4.91 3.29 -6.19
C ASP A 145 4.53 3.64 -7.65
N LEU A 146 5.52 3.65 -8.56
CA LEU A 146 5.40 4.08 -9.96
C LEU A 146 5.01 5.56 -10.14
N ARG A 147 4.91 6.33 -9.06
CA ARG A 147 4.48 7.72 -9.09
C ARG A 147 5.67 8.66 -8.91
N LEU A 148 5.57 9.81 -9.57
CA LEU A 148 6.48 10.92 -9.36
C LEU A 148 5.76 12.03 -8.60
N TYR A 149 6.33 12.43 -7.48
CA TYR A 149 5.82 13.52 -6.66
C TYR A 149 6.72 14.75 -6.81
N ARG A 150 6.11 15.92 -6.74
CA ARG A 150 6.78 17.21 -6.80
C ARG A 150 6.44 18.00 -5.56
N GLU A 151 7.47 18.34 -4.81
CA GLU A 151 7.43 19.28 -3.70
C GLU A 151 7.69 20.69 -4.25
N LEU A 152 6.71 21.57 -4.12
CA LEU A 152 6.80 22.95 -4.62
C LEU A 152 7.68 23.79 -3.70
N CYS A 153 8.53 24.63 -4.31
CA CYS A 153 9.29 25.62 -3.56
C CYS A 153 8.33 26.60 -2.86
N PRO A 154 8.39 26.75 -1.52
CA PRO A 154 7.46 27.60 -0.80
C PRO A 154 7.67 29.07 -1.19
N LYS A 155 6.62 29.71 -1.74
CA LYS A 155 6.66 31.14 -2.15
C LYS A 155 6.91 32.10 -0.97
N LYS A 156 6.69 31.65 0.27
CA LYS A 156 6.91 32.39 1.51
C LYS A 156 7.46 31.43 2.58
N PRO A 157 8.42 31.86 3.43
CA PRO A 157 9.07 30.99 4.42
C PRO A 157 8.11 30.42 5.49
N GLN A 158 6.97 31.08 5.73
CA GLN A 158 5.95 30.63 6.67
C GLN A 158 4.89 29.71 6.05
N ARG A 159 4.91 29.49 4.72
CA ARG A 159 3.95 28.58 4.07
C ARG A 159 4.44 27.15 4.15
N ARG A 160 3.50 26.24 4.40
CA ARG A 160 3.73 24.80 4.26
C ARG A 160 4.12 24.48 2.82
N ARG A 161 5.02 23.50 2.67
CA ARG A 161 5.41 22.93 1.38
C ARG A 161 4.19 22.24 0.77
N GLU A 162 3.85 22.63 -0.44
CA GLU A 162 2.74 22.06 -1.21
C GLU A 162 3.28 20.90 -2.06
N TRP A 163 2.51 19.82 -2.20
CA TRP A 163 2.93 18.59 -2.88
C TRP A 163 1.93 18.23 -3.97
N ASP A 164 2.44 17.85 -5.15
CA ASP A 164 1.65 17.37 -6.28
C ASP A 164 2.14 15.98 -6.71
N CYS A 165 1.22 15.09 -7.08
CA CYS A 165 1.55 13.89 -7.85
C CYS A 165 1.57 14.26 -9.34
N VAL A 166 2.76 14.33 -9.94
CA VAL A 166 2.95 14.81 -11.32
C VAL A 166 2.96 13.68 -12.36
N CYS A 167 3.20 12.43 -11.94
CA CYS A 167 3.07 11.26 -12.80
C CYS A 167 2.35 10.14 -12.05
N LEU A 168 1.18 9.72 -12.55
CA LEU A 168 0.43 8.59 -12.01
C LEU A 168 0.51 7.36 -12.91
N THR A 169 0.62 7.58 -14.22
CA THR A 169 0.62 6.54 -15.26
C THR A 169 1.87 6.63 -16.13
N VAL A 170 2.20 5.54 -16.83
CA VAL A 170 3.30 5.53 -17.83
C VAL A 170 3.12 6.65 -18.88
N SER A 171 1.88 6.97 -19.24
CA SER A 171 1.57 8.08 -20.15
C SER A 171 1.97 9.44 -19.54
N ASP A 172 1.68 9.66 -18.26
CA ASP A 172 2.07 10.90 -17.57
C ASP A 172 3.59 11.07 -17.53
N TRP A 173 4.32 9.98 -17.26
CA TRP A 173 5.79 9.97 -17.31
C TRP A 173 6.34 10.37 -18.68
N GLN A 174 5.79 9.80 -19.76
CA GLN A 174 6.18 10.16 -21.12
C GLN A 174 5.88 11.63 -21.43
N GLY A 175 4.73 12.13 -20.97
CA GLY A 175 4.35 13.54 -21.10
C GLY A 175 5.29 14.47 -20.34
N PHE A 176 5.60 14.13 -19.10
CA PHE A 176 6.48 14.88 -18.20
C PHE A 176 7.90 14.98 -18.75
N LEU A 177 8.49 13.88 -19.22
CA LEU A 177 9.83 13.87 -19.82
C LEU A 177 9.94 14.80 -21.05
N LYS A 178 8.87 14.95 -21.83
CA LYS A 178 8.87 15.84 -23.00
C LYS A 178 9.03 17.31 -22.62
N GLN A 179 8.63 17.73 -21.42
CA GLN A 179 8.68 19.13 -20.96
C GLN A 179 10.13 19.65 -20.87
N PHE A 180 11.06 18.79 -20.46
CA PHE A 180 12.45 19.18 -20.23
C PHE A 180 13.39 18.92 -21.42
N ARG A 181 12.89 18.32 -22.51
CA ARG A 181 13.71 17.92 -23.68
C ARG A 181 14.49 19.08 -24.30
N LYS A 182 13.95 20.31 -24.23
CA LYS A 182 14.57 21.53 -24.78
C LYS A 182 15.04 22.50 -23.69
N SER A 183 15.04 22.09 -22.43
CA SER A 183 15.47 22.98 -21.36
C SER A 183 16.96 23.31 -21.49
N SER A 184 17.29 24.59 -21.26
CA SER A 184 18.66 25.06 -21.17
C SER A 184 19.22 24.99 -19.74
N ASN A 185 18.35 24.81 -18.72
CA ASN A 185 18.76 24.83 -17.32
C ASN A 185 19.57 23.56 -16.96
N PRO A 186 20.77 23.69 -16.36
CA PRO A 186 21.59 22.53 -15.99
C PRO A 186 20.89 21.53 -15.05
N ARG A 187 20.11 22.02 -14.08
CA ARG A 187 19.39 21.17 -13.11
C ARG A 187 18.29 20.36 -13.80
N GLU A 188 17.53 21.00 -14.68
CA GLU A 188 16.50 20.32 -15.46
C GLU A 188 17.09 19.33 -16.47
N LYS A 189 18.24 19.63 -17.07
CA LYS A 189 18.97 18.69 -17.92
C LYS A 189 19.42 17.46 -17.15
N GLN A 190 19.95 17.66 -15.93
CA GLN A 190 20.36 16.57 -15.05
C GLN A 190 19.15 15.72 -14.64
N LEU A 191 18.08 16.36 -14.18
CA LEU A 191 16.81 15.69 -13.83
C LEU A 191 16.28 14.88 -15.02
N HIS A 192 16.11 15.50 -16.19
CA HIS A 192 15.63 14.80 -17.39
C HIS A 192 16.52 13.63 -17.80
N THR A 193 17.85 13.80 -17.72
CA THR A 193 18.80 12.72 -18.04
C THR A 193 18.62 11.55 -17.09
N PHE A 194 18.57 11.82 -15.77
CA PHE A 194 18.39 10.79 -14.76
C PHE A 194 17.05 10.06 -14.92
N LEU A 195 15.95 10.82 -15.03
CA LEU A 195 14.61 10.27 -15.19
C LEU A 195 14.52 9.42 -16.46
N ARG A 196 15.07 9.88 -17.58
CA ARG A 196 15.00 9.16 -18.86
C ARG A 196 15.88 7.93 -18.90
N ALA A 197 17.10 8.00 -18.37
CA ALA A 197 18.11 6.95 -18.52
C ALA A 197 18.02 5.87 -17.43
N HIS A 198 17.62 6.24 -16.20
CA HIS A 198 17.66 5.34 -15.05
C HIS A 198 16.26 5.03 -14.52
N LEU A 199 15.43 6.04 -14.27
CA LEU A 199 14.18 5.81 -13.54
C LEU A 199 13.03 5.32 -14.42
N PHE A 200 12.77 5.99 -15.54
CA PHE A 200 11.66 5.69 -16.43
C PHE A 200 11.70 4.25 -16.99
N PRO A 201 12.86 3.68 -17.40
CA PRO A 201 12.93 2.28 -17.80
C PRO A 201 12.50 1.31 -16.69
N VAL A 202 12.89 1.59 -15.43
CA VAL A 202 12.49 0.78 -14.27
C VAL A 202 10.99 0.89 -14.02
N VAL A 203 10.45 2.11 -14.04
CA VAL A 203 9.01 2.36 -13.88
C VAL A 203 8.22 1.66 -15.00
N GLN A 204 8.67 1.77 -16.25
CA GLN A 204 8.01 1.14 -17.39
C GLN A 204 8.03 -0.39 -17.29
N ALA A 205 9.17 -0.99 -16.94
CA ALA A 205 9.28 -2.43 -16.76
C ALA A 205 8.39 -2.93 -15.62
N ARG A 206 8.37 -2.20 -14.49
CA ARG A 206 7.49 -2.52 -13.36
C ARG A 206 6.01 -2.39 -13.75
N ALA A 207 5.61 -1.31 -14.42
CA ALA A 207 4.23 -1.14 -14.90
C ALA A 207 3.80 -2.25 -15.86
N GLN A 208 4.67 -2.66 -16.79
CA GLN A 208 4.40 -3.79 -17.69
C GLN A 208 4.32 -5.13 -16.95
N ALA A 209 5.16 -5.33 -15.93
CA ALA A 209 5.10 -6.52 -15.09
C ALA A 209 3.76 -6.56 -14.33
N LEU A 210 3.28 -5.42 -13.82
CA LEU A 210 1.94 -5.32 -13.22
C LEU A 210 0.85 -5.66 -14.23
N GLU A 211 0.83 -5.05 -15.42
CA GLU A 211 -0.15 -5.35 -16.48
C GLU A 211 -0.13 -6.83 -16.92
N CYS A 212 1.05 -7.48 -16.88
CA CYS A 212 1.19 -8.90 -17.20
C CYS A 212 0.75 -9.80 -16.04
N SER A 213 1.04 -9.38 -14.80
CA SER A 213 0.62 -10.06 -13.57
C SER A 213 -0.89 -9.99 -13.35
N GLU A 214 -1.52 -8.88 -13.76
CA GLU A 214 -2.98 -8.70 -13.78
C GLU A 214 -3.71 -9.81 -14.55
N ARG A 215 -3.00 -10.58 -15.40
CA ARG A 215 -3.57 -11.64 -16.22
C ARG A 215 -3.72 -13.00 -15.55
N ASP A 216 -3.36 -13.17 -14.28
CA ASP A 216 -3.69 -14.44 -13.58
C ASP A 216 -4.19 -14.27 -12.13
N ARG A 217 -5.24 -13.49 -11.98
CA ARG A 217 -5.99 -13.33 -10.72
C ARG A 217 -6.46 -14.64 -10.10
N ALA A 218 -6.83 -15.61 -10.93
CA ALA A 218 -7.22 -16.93 -10.44
C ALA A 218 -6.04 -17.64 -9.76
N THR A 219 -4.83 -17.46 -10.29
CA THR A 219 -3.59 -17.94 -9.68
C THR A 219 -3.23 -17.16 -8.42
N GLU A 220 -3.36 -15.82 -8.40
CA GLU A 220 -3.11 -15.03 -7.18
C GLU A 220 -4.06 -15.43 -6.04
N ASN A 221 -5.37 -15.48 -6.31
CA ASN A 221 -6.36 -15.91 -5.32
C ASN A 221 -6.10 -17.33 -4.82
N ARG A 222 -5.73 -18.25 -5.72
CA ARG A 222 -5.39 -19.63 -5.35
C ARG A 222 -4.16 -19.66 -4.44
N TRP A 223 -3.12 -18.91 -4.79
CA TRP A 223 -1.90 -18.82 -4.01
C TRP A 223 -2.16 -18.27 -2.60
N LEU A 224 -3.00 -17.23 -2.47
CA LEU A 224 -3.40 -16.69 -1.17
C LEU A 224 -4.11 -17.73 -0.30
N LEU A 225 -5.05 -18.48 -0.88
CA LEU A 225 -5.80 -19.53 -0.17
C LEU A 225 -4.89 -20.70 0.25
N GLU A 226 -3.97 -21.13 -0.63
CA GLU A 226 -2.99 -22.18 -0.31
C GLU A 226 -2.08 -21.75 0.84
N ARG A 227 -1.57 -20.52 0.79
CA ARG A 227 -0.71 -19.94 1.83
C ARG A 227 -1.43 -19.82 3.17
N GLU A 228 -2.66 -19.31 3.17
CA GLU A 228 -3.49 -19.25 4.39
C GLU A 228 -3.68 -20.64 5.00
N GLY A 229 -3.98 -21.66 4.18
CA GLY A 229 -4.17 -23.02 4.65
C GLY A 229 -2.90 -23.63 5.28
N GLU A 230 -1.70 -23.29 4.80
CA GLU A 230 -0.45 -23.69 5.43
C GLU A 230 -0.20 -22.99 6.78
N GLU A 231 -0.42 -21.69 6.83
CA GLU A 231 -0.18 -20.88 8.03
C GLU A 231 -1.14 -21.27 9.16
N VAL A 232 -2.43 -21.43 8.87
CA VAL A 232 -3.43 -21.86 9.85
C VAL A 232 -3.10 -23.25 10.40
N ARG A 233 -2.59 -24.16 9.56
CA ARG A 233 -2.12 -25.48 10.02
C ARG A 233 -0.92 -25.36 10.97
N ARG A 234 0.03 -24.47 10.70
CA ARG A 234 1.17 -24.21 11.61
C ARG A 234 0.72 -23.60 12.93
N LEU A 235 -0.15 -22.59 12.89
CA LEU A 235 -0.71 -21.97 14.10
C LEU A 235 -1.44 -23.01 14.96
N ALA A 236 -2.22 -23.91 14.33
CA ALA A 236 -2.91 -24.98 15.02
C ALA A 236 -1.96 -26.06 15.59
N SER A 237 -0.79 -26.31 14.98
CA SER A 237 0.22 -27.21 15.56
C SER A 237 0.92 -26.58 16.76
N ASP A 238 1.27 -25.30 16.68
CA ASP A 238 1.98 -24.60 17.76
C ASP A 238 1.11 -24.47 19.02
N MET A 239 -0.20 -24.27 18.85
CA MET A 239 -1.16 -24.31 19.96
C MET A 239 -1.28 -25.69 20.63
N LYS A 240 -1.08 -26.79 19.88
CA LYS A 240 -1.13 -28.15 20.44
C LYS A 240 0.15 -28.56 21.16
N CYS A 241 1.29 -27.97 20.78
CA CYS A 241 2.58 -28.24 21.42
C CYS A 241 2.82 -27.43 22.70
N ASN A 242 2.10 -26.31 22.87
CA ASN A 242 2.18 -25.44 24.06
C ASN A 242 1.04 -25.68 25.08
N GLY A 243 0.23 -26.73 24.89
CA GLY A 243 -0.91 -27.10 25.74
C GLY A 243 -0.66 -28.29 26.64
#